data_AF-A0A1Q9NM40-F1
#
_entry.id   AF-A0A1Q9NM40-F1
#
_cell.length_a   1.000
_cell.length_b   1.000
_cell.length_c   1.000
_cell.angle_alpha   90.00
_cell.angle_beta   90.00
_cell.angle_gamma   90.00
#
_symmetry.space_group_name_H-M   'P 1'
#
loop_
_entity.id
_entity.type
_entity.pdbx_description
1 polymer ?
#
loop_
_entity_poly.entity_id
_entity_poly.type
_entity_poly.pdbx_seq_one_letter_code
_entity_poly.pdbx_strand_id
1 'polypeptide(L)'
;MSEATIYNKMRNLLIPYFILYGIITLTYYIYFPDLNKEYSVLISILAIIGTIYLIRSFFGTSKFKGVDRTYVVGPDLAILREEDIVEKVELEEGNCAACSKHIYKPFLCDDCKQYFCGEHYLPGEHTCNRDEEAPVFKVDT
;
A
#
# COMPACT_ATOMS: atom_id res chain seq x y z
N MET A 1 1.46 1.13 1.24
CA MET A 1 2.92 1.26 1.47
C MET A 1 3.55 1.56 0.12
N SER A 2 3.85 2.83 -0.14
CA SER A 2 4.27 3.32 -1.46
C SER A 2 5.66 2.82 -1.85
N GLU A 3 5.93 2.64 -3.16
CA GLU A 3 7.26 2.21 -3.64
C GLU A 3 8.38 3.15 -3.16
N ALA A 4 8.06 4.44 -2.97
CA ALA A 4 8.96 5.45 -2.46
C ALA A 4 9.41 5.21 -1.00
N THR A 5 8.56 4.64 -0.14
CA THR A 5 8.93 4.35 1.26
C THR A 5 9.88 3.16 1.36
N ILE A 6 9.71 2.16 0.49
CA ILE A 6 10.63 1.01 0.39
C ILE A 6 12.00 1.48 -0.10
N TYR A 7 12.03 2.27 -1.17
CA TYR A 7 13.28 2.80 -1.72
C TYR A 7 14.05 3.67 -0.71
N ASN A 8 13.36 4.55 0.01
CA ASN A 8 13.99 5.40 1.03
C ASN A 8 14.51 4.59 2.22
N LYS A 9 13.81 3.54 2.63
CA LYS A 9 14.27 2.64 3.69
C LYS A 9 15.49 1.83 3.26
N MET A 10 15.53 1.38 2.00
CA MET A 10 16.70 0.69 1.42
C MET A 10 17.92 1.61 1.31
N ARG A 11 17.71 2.84 0.83
CA ARG A 11 18.76 3.85 0.70
C ARG A 11 19.43 4.15 2.04
N ASN A 12 18.62 4.28 3.09
CA ASN A 12 19.13 4.60 4.42
C ASN A 12 19.90 3.45 5.09
N LEU A 13 19.77 2.21 4.58
CA LEU A 13 20.41 1.02 5.16
C LEU A 13 21.65 0.56 4.36
N LEU A 14 21.61 0.68 3.03
CA LEU A 14 22.72 0.28 2.16
C LEU A 14 23.85 1.32 2.12
N ILE A 15 23.52 2.61 2.08
CA ILE A 15 24.52 3.68 2.04
C ILE A 15 25.51 3.62 3.22
N PRO A 16 25.08 3.54 4.49
CA PRO A 16 26.03 3.49 5.61
C PRO A 16 26.90 2.23 5.60
N TYR A 17 26.37 1.10 5.09
CA TYR A 17 27.14 -0.14 4.96
C TYR A 17 28.28 0.00 3.95
N PHE A 18 28.00 0.55 2.75
CA PHE A 18 29.03 0.78 1.74
C PHE A 18 30.09 1.79 2.21
N ILE A 19 29.67 2.84 2.93
CA ILE A 19 30.59 3.83 3.51
C ILE A 19 31.50 3.17 4.55
N LEU A 20 30.94 2.40 5.49
CA LEU A 20 31.72 1.69 6.51
C LEU A 20 32.69 0.68 5.88
N TYR A 21 32.22 -0.10 4.91
CA TYR A 21 33.05 -1.07 4.20
C TYR A 21 34.21 -0.38 3.45
N GLY A 22 33.94 0.75 2.80
CA GLY A 22 34.97 1.57 2.14
C GLY A 22 36.01 2.12 3.12
N ILE A 23 35.58 2.64 4.27
CA ILE A 23 36.48 3.14 5.32
C ILE A 23 37.36 2.02 5.86
N ILE A 24 36.80 0.85 6.18
CA ILE A 24 37.55 -0.31 6.69
C ILE A 24 38.59 -0.78 5.67
N THR A 25 38.23 -0.84 4.39
CA THR A 25 39.14 -1.25 3.33
C THR A 25 40.28 -0.24 3.17
N LEU A 26 39.95 1.05 3.17
CA LEU A 26 40.94 2.13 3.04
C LEU A 26 41.90 2.17 4.24
N THR A 27 41.39 2.06 5.47
CA THR A 27 42.26 2.04 6.66
C THR A 27 43.15 0.81 6.66
N TYR A 28 42.63 -0.35 6.27
CA TYR A 28 43.43 -1.57 6.14
C TYR A 28 44.62 -1.39 5.18
N TYR A 29 44.40 -0.79 4.00
CA TYR A 29 45.48 -0.51 3.05
C TYR A 29 46.51 0.50 3.56
N ILE A 30 46.09 1.48 4.37
CA ILE A 30 47.00 2.48 4.96
C ILE A 30 47.87 1.88 6.06
N TYR A 31 47.29 1.05 6.93
CA TYR A 31 48.00 0.51 8.10
C TYR A 31 48.84 -0.73 7.80
N PHE A 32 48.54 -1.46 6.73
CA PHE A 32 49.24 -2.70 6.37
C PHE A 32 49.80 -2.66 4.94
N PRO A 33 50.67 -1.68 4.60
CA PRO A 33 51.18 -1.52 3.24
C PRO A 33 52.10 -2.67 2.78
N ASP A 34 52.76 -3.34 3.73
CA ASP A 34 53.71 -4.43 3.46
C ASP A 34 53.07 -5.83 3.55
N LEU A 35 51.76 -5.92 3.80
CA LEU A 35 51.10 -7.22 3.85
C LEU A 35 51.10 -7.85 2.45
N ASN A 36 51.56 -9.12 2.36
CA ASN A 36 51.71 -9.84 1.09
C ASN A 36 50.51 -9.61 0.17
N LYS A 37 50.79 -9.26 -1.09
CA LYS A 37 49.79 -9.06 -2.17
C LYS A 37 48.75 -10.19 -2.23
N GLU A 38 49.12 -11.39 -1.81
CA GLU A 38 48.25 -12.56 -1.71
C GLU A 38 47.05 -12.35 -0.77
N TYR A 39 47.23 -11.69 0.38
CA TYR A 39 46.13 -11.45 1.34
C TYR A 39 45.21 -10.31 0.89
N SER A 40 45.76 -9.29 0.21
CA SER A 40 44.99 -8.20 -0.40
C SER A 40 43.95 -8.76 -1.38
N VAL A 41 44.36 -9.68 -2.25
CA VAL A 41 43.47 -10.35 -3.21
C VAL A 41 42.40 -11.17 -2.49
N LEU A 42 42.77 -11.90 -1.44
CA LEU A 42 41.85 -12.75 -0.69
C LEU A 42 40.75 -11.93 0.02
N ILE A 43 41.11 -10.80 0.61
CA ILE A 43 40.15 -9.89 1.26
C ILE A 43 39.20 -9.26 0.25
N SER A 44 39.70 -8.86 -0.92
CA SER A 44 38.84 -8.35 -2.01
C SER A 44 37.84 -9.40 -2.49
N ILE A 45 38.27 -10.66 -2.64
CA ILE A 45 37.38 -11.76 -3.03
C ILE A 45 36.29 -12.00 -1.98
N LEU A 46 36.66 -12.07 -0.69
CA LEU A 46 35.70 -12.28 0.40
C LEU A 46 34.65 -11.17 0.47
N ALA A 47 35.03 -9.93 0.19
CA ALA A 47 34.11 -8.82 0.13
C ALA A 47 33.17 -8.84 -1.07
N ILE A 48 33.67 -9.23 -2.25
CA ILE A 48 32.82 -9.42 -3.44
C ILE A 48 31.80 -10.53 -3.16
N ILE A 49 32.20 -11.63 -2.52
CA ILE A 49 31.28 -12.71 -2.13
C ILE A 49 30.25 -12.20 -1.12
N GLY A 50 30.68 -11.47 -0.09
CA GLY A 50 29.79 -10.89 0.92
C GLY A 50 28.77 -9.92 0.34
N THR A 51 29.19 -9.05 -0.57
CA THR A 51 28.28 -8.13 -1.28
C THR A 51 27.28 -8.86 -2.16
N ILE A 52 27.70 -9.87 -2.92
CA ILE A 52 26.79 -10.70 -3.72
C ILE A 52 25.77 -11.42 -2.81
N TYR A 53 26.20 -11.92 -1.66
CA TYR A 53 25.31 -12.59 -0.70
C TYR A 53 24.28 -11.61 -0.12
N LEU A 54 24.70 -10.39 0.25
CA LEU A 54 23.78 -9.36 0.71
C LEU A 54 22.78 -8.97 -0.39
N ILE A 55 23.25 -8.74 -1.62
CA ILE A 55 22.35 -8.47 -2.75
C ILE A 55 21.37 -9.64 -2.92
N ARG A 56 21.80 -10.89 -2.88
CA ARG A 56 20.89 -12.05 -2.97
C ARG A 56 19.94 -12.17 -1.77
N SER A 57 20.37 -11.85 -0.57
CA SER A 57 19.53 -11.90 0.63
C SER A 57 18.46 -10.80 0.62
N PHE A 58 18.75 -9.65 0.02
CA PHE A 58 17.83 -8.51 -0.05
C PHE A 58 16.94 -8.53 -1.31
N PHE A 59 17.49 -8.92 -2.47
CA PHE A 59 16.77 -9.05 -3.74
C PHE A 59 16.25 -10.47 -3.99
N GLY A 60 16.46 -11.37 -3.03
CA GLY A 60 15.82 -12.69 -2.99
C GLY A 60 14.33 -12.47 -2.96
N THR A 61 13.72 -12.54 -4.14
CA THR A 61 12.33 -12.19 -4.39
C THR A 61 11.46 -12.83 -3.33
N SER A 62 10.91 -12.02 -2.43
CA SER A 62 9.67 -12.37 -1.77
C SER A 62 8.66 -12.53 -2.90
N LYS A 63 8.49 -13.76 -3.40
CA LYS A 63 7.31 -14.11 -4.17
C LYS A 63 6.14 -13.87 -3.22
N PHE A 64 5.55 -12.68 -3.28
CA PHE A 64 4.28 -12.41 -2.64
C PHE A 64 3.26 -13.26 -3.38
N LYS A 65 3.11 -14.51 -2.92
CA LYS A 65 2.10 -15.42 -3.43
C LYS A 65 0.76 -14.97 -2.85
N GLY A 66 0.03 -14.24 -3.68
CA GLY A 66 -1.43 -14.13 -3.62
C GLY A 66 -1.92 -12.97 -2.77
N VAL A 67 -2.46 -11.95 -3.44
CA VAL A 67 -3.79 -11.40 -3.17
C VAL A 67 -4.27 -10.76 -4.48
N ASP A 68 -4.87 -11.55 -5.36
CA ASP A 68 -5.92 -11.04 -6.23
C ASP A 68 -7.15 -10.83 -5.32
N ARG A 69 -7.24 -9.68 -4.66
CA ARG A 69 -8.50 -9.26 -4.00
C ARG A 69 -8.95 -7.99 -4.67
N THR A 70 -10.02 -8.12 -5.45
CA THR A 70 -10.98 -7.04 -5.67
C THR A 70 -11.59 -6.68 -4.32
N TYR A 71 -11.31 -5.50 -3.79
CA TYR A 71 -11.91 -5.03 -2.55
C TYR A 71 -13.29 -4.44 -2.86
N VAL A 72 -14.34 -5.04 -2.32
CA VAL A 72 -15.65 -4.39 -2.19
C VAL A 72 -15.67 -3.83 -0.76
N VAL A 73 -15.62 -2.51 -0.65
CA VAL A 73 -15.53 -1.81 0.64
C VAL A 73 -16.93 -1.75 1.27
N GLY A 74 -17.13 -2.49 2.37
CA GLY A 74 -18.32 -2.43 3.22
C GLY A 74 -18.15 -1.45 4.38
N PRO A 75 -19.26 -1.00 5.01
CA PRO A 75 -19.39 0.29 5.69
C PRO A 75 -18.81 0.37 7.11
N ASP A 76 -18.19 -0.67 7.63
CA ASP A 76 -17.69 -0.64 9.01
C ASP A 76 -16.37 -1.41 9.09
N LEU A 77 -15.25 -0.69 9.18
CA LEU A 77 -14.05 -1.08 9.94
C LEU A 77 -12.99 0.02 9.89
N ALA A 78 -12.66 0.47 11.09
CA ALA A 78 -11.76 1.56 11.39
C ALA A 78 -10.27 1.20 11.26
N ILE A 79 -9.57 2.04 10.50
CA ILE A 79 -8.22 2.61 10.74
C ILE A 79 -7.05 1.66 10.97
N LEU A 80 -6.13 1.59 10.00
CA LEU A 80 -4.68 1.71 10.23
C LEU A 80 -4.01 2.51 9.09
N ARG A 81 -3.13 3.44 9.49
CA ARG A 81 -2.37 4.50 8.77
C ARG A 81 -1.78 4.07 7.40
N GLU A 82 -1.60 4.97 6.44
CA GLU A 82 -0.66 6.12 6.44
C GLU A 82 -1.02 7.10 5.31
N GLU A 83 -0.66 8.36 5.48
CA GLU A 83 -1.08 9.57 4.76
C GLU A 83 -0.95 9.51 3.22
N ASP A 84 -1.90 8.88 2.53
CA ASP A 84 -2.04 8.98 1.07
C ASP A 84 -3.44 9.52 0.75
N ILE A 85 -3.48 10.82 0.41
CA ILE A 85 -4.49 11.53 -0.40
C ILE A 85 -5.86 10.81 -0.41
N VAL A 86 -6.65 11.03 0.63
CA VAL A 86 -8.09 10.80 0.53
C VAL A 86 -8.59 11.86 -0.44
N GLU A 87 -8.74 11.46 -1.71
CA GLU A 87 -9.62 12.15 -2.64
C GLU A 87 -10.92 12.38 -1.86
N LYS A 88 -11.26 13.65 -1.65
CA LYS A 88 -12.45 14.06 -0.93
C LYS A 88 -13.63 13.60 -1.78
N VAL A 89 -13.99 12.33 -1.64
CA VAL A 89 -15.25 11.80 -2.16
C VAL A 89 -16.31 12.60 -1.42
N GLU A 90 -16.86 13.60 -2.10
CA GLU A 90 -18.04 14.31 -1.64
C GLU A 90 -19.10 13.23 -1.44
N LEU A 91 -19.32 12.90 -0.17
CA LEU A 91 -20.24 11.85 0.22
C LEU A 91 -21.62 12.34 -0.21
N GLU A 92 -22.16 11.78 -1.28
CA GLU A 92 -23.50 12.13 -1.75
C GLU A 92 -24.48 11.93 -0.59
N GLU A 93 -24.99 13.04 -0.05
CA GLU A 93 -26.02 13.05 0.98
C GLU A 93 -27.36 12.87 0.28
N GLY A 94 -28.21 11.95 0.74
CA GLY A 94 -29.49 11.68 0.10
C GLY A 94 -30.56 11.21 1.09
N ASN A 95 -31.72 10.81 0.58
CA ASN A 95 -32.81 10.26 1.39
C ASN A 95 -33.03 8.79 1.04
N CYS A 96 -33.28 7.97 2.06
CA CYS A 96 -33.65 6.57 1.87
C CYS A 96 -35.00 6.45 1.14
N ALA A 97 -35.10 5.68 0.07
CA ALA A 97 -36.36 5.52 -0.67
C ALA A 97 -37.48 4.80 0.13
N ALA A 98 -37.10 3.96 1.10
CA ALA A 98 -38.07 3.23 1.94
C ALA A 98 -38.60 4.04 3.12
N CYS A 99 -37.74 4.79 3.82
CA CYS A 99 -38.11 5.49 5.06
C CYS A 99 -38.00 7.02 4.99
N SER A 100 -37.57 7.57 3.85
CA SER A 100 -37.38 9.02 3.60
C SER A 100 -36.44 9.71 4.58
N LYS A 101 -35.64 8.95 5.34
CA LYS A 101 -34.67 9.48 6.29
C LYS A 101 -33.43 9.96 5.55
N HIS A 102 -32.91 11.12 5.96
CA HIS A 102 -31.64 11.64 5.48
C HIS A 102 -30.50 10.67 5.84
N ILE A 103 -29.69 10.32 4.86
CA ILE A 103 -28.61 9.35 4.97
C ILE A 103 -27.30 9.96 4.46
N TYR A 104 -26.29 9.89 5.31
CA TYR A 104 -24.91 10.18 4.97
C TYR A 104 -24.26 8.86 4.57
N LYS A 105 -23.87 8.71 3.29
CA LYS A 105 -23.40 7.46 2.67
C LYS A 105 -24.52 6.44 2.38
N PRO A 106 -25.34 6.69 1.35
CA PRO A 106 -26.38 5.76 0.96
C PRO A 106 -25.81 4.45 0.39
N PHE A 107 -26.53 3.34 0.61
CA PHE A 107 -26.29 2.08 -0.11
C PHE A 107 -27.13 2.07 -1.39
N LEU A 108 -26.50 1.77 -2.52
CA LEU A 108 -27.18 1.64 -3.80
C LEU A 108 -27.63 0.19 -4.01
N CYS A 109 -28.92 -0.04 -4.22
CA CYS A 109 -29.43 -1.36 -4.62
C CYS A 109 -29.07 -1.64 -6.09
N ASP A 110 -28.53 -2.82 -6.38
CA ASP A 110 -28.13 -3.16 -7.75
C ASP A 110 -29.30 -3.39 -8.70
N ASP A 111 -30.44 -3.81 -8.17
CA ASP A 111 -31.63 -4.17 -8.94
C ASP A 111 -32.49 -2.95 -9.30
N CYS A 112 -32.81 -2.07 -8.35
CA CYS A 112 -33.64 -0.88 -8.58
C CYS A 112 -32.86 0.44 -8.66
N LYS A 113 -31.54 0.42 -8.43
CA LYS A 113 -30.68 1.62 -8.46
C LYS A 113 -31.17 2.77 -7.57
N GLN A 114 -31.88 2.44 -6.48
CA GLN A 114 -32.28 3.39 -5.45
C GLN A 114 -31.36 3.34 -4.23
N TYR A 115 -31.34 4.45 -3.49
CA TYR A 115 -30.54 4.65 -2.30
C TYR A 115 -31.30 4.25 -1.02
N PHE A 116 -30.66 3.47 -0.17
CA PHE A 116 -31.22 2.98 1.09
C PHE A 116 -30.27 3.20 2.27
N CYS A 117 -30.84 3.27 3.48
CA CYS A 117 -30.05 3.21 4.71
C CYS A 117 -29.66 1.75 5.02
N GLY A 118 -28.75 1.55 5.99
CA GLY A 118 -28.27 0.21 6.36
C GLY A 118 -29.37 -0.78 6.81
N GLU A 119 -30.49 -0.28 7.31
CA GLU A 119 -31.64 -1.11 7.73
C GLU A 119 -32.49 -1.56 6.53
N HIS A 120 -32.63 -0.72 5.50
CA HIS A 120 -33.53 -0.97 4.37
C HIS A 120 -32.82 -1.49 3.12
N TYR A 121 -31.49 -1.61 3.14
CA TYR A 121 -30.72 -2.13 2.00
C TYR A 121 -30.93 -3.64 1.76
N LEU A 122 -31.21 -4.41 2.81
CA LEU A 122 -31.28 -5.88 2.70
C LEU A 122 -32.45 -6.35 1.81
N PRO A 123 -32.29 -7.50 1.12
CA PRO A 123 -33.38 -8.12 0.37
C PRO A 123 -34.56 -8.45 1.29
N GLY A 124 -35.72 -7.84 1.03
CA GLY A 124 -36.94 -8.01 1.82
C GLY A 124 -37.28 -6.81 2.73
N GLU A 125 -36.32 -5.94 3.01
CA GLU A 125 -36.52 -4.71 3.80
C GLU A 125 -36.87 -3.48 2.93
N HIS A 126 -36.88 -3.66 1.61
CA HIS A 126 -37.42 -2.70 0.66
C HIS A 126 -38.17 -3.39 -0.49
N THR A 127 -39.15 -2.68 -1.04
CA THR A 127 -39.83 -3.09 -2.28
C THR A 127 -38.96 -2.70 -3.46
N CYS A 128 -38.24 -3.66 -4.03
CA CYS A 128 -37.41 -3.42 -5.20
C CYS A 128 -38.30 -3.30 -6.44
N ASN A 129 -38.46 -2.09 -6.97
CA ASN A 129 -39.12 -1.86 -8.25
C ASN A 129 -38.06 -1.72 -9.35
N ARG A 130 -37.83 -2.79 -10.13
CA ARG A 130 -36.80 -2.84 -11.19
C ARG A 130 -37.09 -1.89 -12.36
N ASP A 131 -38.32 -1.37 -12.44
CA ASP A 131 -38.78 -0.53 -13.55
C ASP A 131 -38.74 0.97 -13.21
N GLU A 132 -38.34 1.36 -12.00
CA GLU A 132 -38.25 2.77 -11.61
C GLU A 132 -36.86 3.35 -11.93
N GLU A 133 -36.84 4.41 -12.75
CA GLU A 133 -35.63 5.16 -13.07
C GLU A 133 -35.00 5.75 -11.80
N ALA A 134 -33.65 5.72 -11.77
CA ALA A 134 -32.87 6.18 -10.63
C ALA A 134 -33.23 7.63 -10.25
N PRO A 135 -33.23 7.98 -8.95
CA PRO A 135 -33.58 9.33 -8.50
C PRO A 135 -32.60 10.36 -9.06
N VAL A 136 -33.11 11.30 -9.86
CA VAL A 136 -32.33 12.41 -10.41
C VAL A 136 -31.93 13.35 -9.28
N PHE A 137 -30.64 13.39 -8.95
CA PHE A 137 -30.10 14.35 -8.00
C PHE A 137 -30.17 15.77 -8.58
N LYS A 138 -30.83 16.67 -7.87
CA LYS A 138 -30.66 18.10 -8.10
C LYS A 138 -29.42 18.53 -7.33
N VAL A 139 -28.35 18.78 -8.05
CA VAL A 139 -27.19 19.47 -7.50
C VAL A 139 -27.60 20.92 -7.32
N ASP A 140 -27.89 21.31 -6.08
CA ASP A 140 -28.16 22.70 -5.76
C ASP A 140 -26.83 23.48 -5.85
N THR A 141 -26.61 24.12 -7.00
CA THR A 141 -25.48 25.02 -7.30
C THR A 141 -25.62 26.38 -6.65
#